data_AF-A0AA39G6N9-F1
#
_entry.id   AF-A0AA39G6N9-F1
#
_cell.length_a   1.000
_cell.length_b   1.000
_cell.length_c   1.000
_cell.angle_alpha   90.00
_cell.angle_beta   90.00
_cell.angle_gamma   90.00
#
_symmetry.space_group_name_H-M   'P 1'
#
loop_
_entity.id
_entity.type
_entity.pdbx_description
1 polymer ?
#
loop_
_entity_poly.entity_id
_entity_poly.type
_entity_poly.pdbx_seq_one_letter_code
_entity_poly.pdbx_strand_id
1 'polypeptide(L)'
;MGGQKLPLKMSVDYISFSAHTDYQQTSEFIRILKPPHVVLVHGEQNEMSRLKAALQREYEDDPNTMMEIHNPRNTVAVELYFRGEKTSKVMGSLAMETPKPGQKLSGVLVKRNFNYHLLAPSDLSKYTDMCMSQIIQRQSIYFNASLPILKHLLAQMGGDLDIIDDKKMRVFKNVDVIIEGKIVTMEWVATPVNDMYADAVLAALLQADMMETPAKILPAPTKMDRMHFKECLIEMLQEMFGEDSVPKIFKGEKLYVTVDNKKAHIDLSTLEVTSKDDDILQQTVQTAVSKLHQSLAPPSESL
;
A
#
# COMPACT_ATOMS: atom_id res chain seq x y z
N MET A 1 22.65 -53.47 -57.28
CA MET A 1 22.17 -52.60 -58.37
C MET A 1 23.38 -52.03 -59.10
N GLY A 2 23.63 -52.41 -60.35
CA GLY A 2 24.90 -52.13 -61.06
C GLY A 2 24.95 -50.86 -61.91
N GLY A 3 24.03 -49.90 -61.71
CA GLY A 3 23.99 -48.64 -62.49
C GLY A 3 23.65 -48.79 -63.98
N GLN A 4 23.33 -50.00 -64.44
CA GLN A 4 23.02 -50.29 -65.83
C GLN A 4 21.63 -49.73 -66.22
N LYS A 5 21.56 -49.00 -67.33
CA LYS A 5 20.30 -48.47 -67.87
C LYS A 5 19.54 -49.58 -68.61
N LEU A 6 18.30 -49.84 -68.20
CA LEU A 6 17.42 -50.80 -68.85
C LEU A 6 16.22 -50.09 -69.50
N PRO A 7 15.82 -50.48 -70.73
CA PRO A 7 14.62 -49.94 -71.34
C PRO A 7 13.36 -50.49 -70.65
N LEU A 8 12.54 -49.59 -70.08
CA LEU A 8 11.26 -49.95 -69.45
C LEU A 8 10.20 -50.23 -70.54
N LYS A 9 9.85 -51.50 -70.74
CA LYS A 9 8.88 -51.96 -71.75
C LYS A 9 7.53 -52.42 -71.19
N MET A 10 7.35 -52.37 -69.87
CA MET A 10 6.09 -52.71 -69.21
C MET A 10 5.21 -51.46 -69.06
N SER A 11 3.88 -51.64 -69.07
CA SER A 11 2.96 -50.59 -68.65
C SER A 11 3.10 -50.34 -67.15
N VAL A 12 3.03 -49.06 -66.75
CA VAL A 12 3.08 -48.64 -65.36
C VAL A 12 1.84 -47.79 -65.10
N ASP A 13 0.92 -48.35 -64.32
CA ASP A 13 -0.29 -47.67 -63.89
C ASP A 13 -0.17 -47.35 -62.39
N TYR A 14 -0.61 -46.15 -61.99
CA TYR A 14 -0.63 -45.73 -60.59
C TYR A 14 -2.05 -45.80 -60.05
N ILE A 15 -2.27 -46.72 -59.10
CA ILE A 15 -3.55 -46.86 -58.38
C ILE A 15 -3.28 -46.50 -56.91
N SER A 16 -3.91 -45.42 -56.44
CA SER A 16 -3.72 -44.94 -55.07
C SER A 16 -4.55 -45.77 -54.08
N PHE A 17 -3.87 -46.41 -53.13
CA PHE A 17 -4.45 -46.96 -51.90
C PHE A 17 -4.04 -46.15 -50.66
N SER A 18 -3.51 -44.95 -50.88
CA SER A 18 -3.03 -44.12 -49.80
C SER A 18 -4.23 -43.66 -48.97
N ALA A 19 -4.24 -43.99 -47.67
CA ALA A 19 -5.30 -43.60 -46.74
C ALA A 19 -5.13 -42.14 -46.26
N HIS A 20 -4.89 -41.22 -47.20
CA HIS A 20 -4.89 -39.78 -46.93
C HIS A 20 -6.28 -39.21 -47.11
N THR A 21 -6.57 -38.14 -46.38
CA THR A 21 -7.81 -37.40 -46.54
C THR A 21 -7.83 -36.69 -47.89
N ASP A 22 -8.98 -36.70 -48.55
CA ASP A 22 -9.20 -35.91 -49.75
C ASP A 22 -9.59 -34.46 -49.40
N TYR A 23 -9.80 -33.64 -50.42
CA TYR A 23 -10.21 -32.25 -50.25
C TYR A 23 -11.55 -32.15 -49.50
N GLN A 24 -12.52 -33.02 -49.83
CA GLN A 24 -13.87 -32.95 -49.26
C GLN A 24 -13.86 -33.24 -47.77
N GLN A 25 -13.15 -34.30 -47.35
CA GLN A 25 -12.99 -34.65 -45.94
C GLN A 25 -12.24 -33.56 -45.17
N THR A 26 -11.19 -32.98 -45.77
CA THR A 26 -10.39 -31.93 -45.12
C THR A 26 -11.18 -30.63 -44.98
N SER A 27 -11.94 -30.23 -46.02
CA SER A 27 -12.79 -29.04 -45.96
C SER A 27 -13.94 -29.23 -44.96
N GLU A 28 -14.59 -30.41 -44.94
CA GLU A 28 -15.63 -30.73 -43.97
C GLU A 28 -15.11 -30.66 -42.53
N PHE A 29 -13.91 -31.19 -42.26
CA PHE A 29 -13.27 -31.12 -40.95
C PHE A 29 -13.02 -29.67 -40.50
N ILE A 30 -12.47 -28.83 -41.39
CA ILE A 30 -12.24 -27.41 -41.12
C ILE A 30 -13.57 -26.69 -40.88
N ARG A 31 -14.62 -27.04 -41.64
CA ARG A 31 -15.96 -26.44 -41.53
C ARG A 31 -16.63 -26.74 -40.18
N ILE A 32 -16.40 -27.93 -39.64
CA ILE A 32 -16.93 -28.34 -38.32
C ILE A 32 -16.23 -27.58 -37.20
N LEU A 33 -14.90 -27.47 -37.25
CA LEU A 33 -14.11 -26.85 -36.18
C LEU A 33 -14.09 -25.33 -36.22
N LYS A 34 -14.24 -24.72 -37.40
CA LYS A 34 -14.10 -23.28 -37.65
C LYS A 34 -12.91 -22.64 -36.90
N PRO A 35 -11.68 -23.16 -37.07
CA PRO A 35 -10.52 -22.62 -36.38
C PRO A 35 -10.17 -21.22 -36.90
N PRO A 36 -9.71 -20.29 -36.04
CA PRO A 36 -9.28 -18.95 -36.47
C PRO A 36 -7.95 -18.96 -37.25
N HIS A 37 -7.06 -19.92 -36.97
CA HIS A 37 -5.78 -20.07 -37.67
C HIS A 37 -5.62 -21.53 -38.12
N VAL A 38 -5.29 -21.72 -39.41
CA VAL A 38 -5.00 -23.02 -40.01
C VAL A 38 -3.57 -23.02 -40.55
N VAL A 39 -2.76 -24.01 -40.16
CA VAL A 39 -1.38 -24.14 -40.63
C VAL A 39 -1.25 -25.43 -41.44
N LEU A 40 -1.02 -25.28 -42.75
CA LEU A 40 -0.85 -26.39 -43.69
C LEU A 40 0.60 -26.89 -43.67
N VAL A 41 0.77 -28.18 -43.40
CA VAL A 41 2.05 -28.90 -43.34
C VAL A 41 1.92 -30.27 -44.01
N HIS A 42 3.04 -30.97 -44.20
CA HIS A 42 3.06 -32.33 -44.76
C HIS A 42 2.34 -32.50 -46.12
N GLY A 43 2.55 -31.57 -47.03
CA GLY A 43 2.08 -31.70 -48.41
C GLY A 43 3.14 -31.24 -49.42
N GLU A 44 2.98 -31.69 -50.66
CA GLU A 44 3.75 -31.16 -51.79
C GLU A 44 3.42 -29.67 -51.98
N GLN A 45 4.42 -28.88 -52.37
CA GLN A 45 4.32 -27.41 -52.33
C GLN A 45 3.19 -26.85 -53.22
N ASN A 46 3.00 -27.40 -54.41
CA ASN A 46 1.97 -26.94 -55.34
C ASN A 46 0.58 -27.37 -54.87
N GLU A 47 0.42 -28.61 -54.43
CA GLU A 47 -0.84 -29.13 -53.88
C GLU A 47 -1.24 -28.40 -52.59
N MET A 48 -0.29 -28.05 -51.72
CA MET A 48 -0.59 -27.19 -50.55
C MET A 48 -0.99 -25.77 -50.94
N SER A 49 -0.38 -25.21 -52.00
CA SER A 49 -0.76 -23.88 -52.49
C SER A 49 -2.16 -23.88 -53.12
N ARG A 50 -2.51 -24.97 -53.82
CA ARG A 50 -3.86 -25.20 -54.34
C ARG A 50 -4.89 -25.36 -53.23
N LEU A 51 -4.59 -26.17 -52.22
CA LEU A 51 -5.46 -26.36 -51.05
C LEU A 51 -5.70 -25.04 -50.31
N LYS A 52 -4.64 -24.25 -50.08
CA LYS A 52 -4.75 -22.92 -49.47
C LYS A 52 -5.67 -21.99 -50.26
N ALA A 53 -5.51 -21.93 -51.58
CA ALA A 53 -6.33 -21.06 -52.44
C ALA A 53 -7.81 -21.52 -52.47
N ALA A 54 -8.06 -22.83 -52.48
CA ALA A 54 -9.40 -23.39 -52.45
C ALA A 54 -10.13 -23.06 -51.13
N LEU A 55 -9.45 -23.26 -49.99
CA LEU A 55 -9.99 -22.91 -48.68
C LEU A 55 -10.17 -21.39 -48.53
N GLN A 56 -9.22 -20.57 -48.97
CA GLN A 56 -9.36 -19.12 -48.87
C GLN A 56 -10.59 -18.62 -49.66
N ARG A 57 -10.84 -19.17 -50.84
CA ARG A 57 -12.03 -18.84 -51.65
C ARG A 57 -13.34 -19.33 -51.02
N GLU A 58 -13.33 -20.50 -50.39
CA GLU A 58 -14.52 -21.07 -49.76
C GLU A 58 -15.01 -20.24 -48.56
N TYR A 59 -14.10 -19.60 -47.84
CA TYR A 59 -14.41 -18.82 -46.63
C TYR A 59 -14.34 -17.29 -46.84
N GLU A 60 -14.07 -16.80 -48.06
CA GLU A 60 -14.08 -15.36 -48.39
C GLU A 60 -15.48 -14.73 -48.29
N ASP A 61 -16.52 -15.53 -48.56
CA ASP A 61 -17.92 -15.09 -48.58
C ASP A 61 -18.60 -15.11 -47.18
N ASP A 62 -17.96 -15.66 -46.13
CA ASP A 62 -18.53 -15.73 -44.78
C ASP A 62 -18.01 -14.59 -43.89
N PRO A 63 -18.78 -13.49 -43.69
CA PRO A 63 -18.35 -12.36 -42.88
C PRO A 63 -18.21 -12.67 -41.38
N ASN A 64 -18.71 -13.83 -40.92
CA ASN A 64 -18.68 -14.21 -39.51
C ASN A 64 -17.51 -15.15 -39.16
N THR A 65 -16.80 -15.67 -40.16
CA THR A 65 -15.69 -16.62 -39.97
C THR A 65 -14.38 -16.00 -40.51
N MET A 66 -13.62 -15.35 -39.63
CA MET A 66 -12.29 -14.84 -39.98
C MET A 66 -11.25 -15.95 -39.74
N MET A 67 -10.89 -16.67 -40.81
CA MET A 67 -9.91 -17.76 -40.77
C MET A 67 -8.65 -17.40 -41.55
N GLU A 68 -7.49 -17.45 -40.90
CA GLU A 68 -6.19 -17.20 -41.52
C GLU A 68 -5.48 -18.52 -41.87
N ILE A 69 -5.09 -18.68 -43.14
CA ILE A 69 -4.46 -19.90 -43.65
C ILE A 69 -2.97 -19.68 -43.93
N HIS A 70 -2.11 -20.39 -43.19
CA HIS A 70 -0.66 -20.33 -43.29
C HIS A 70 -0.12 -21.58 -44.00
N ASN A 71 0.86 -21.40 -44.89
CA ASN A 71 1.61 -22.49 -45.55
C ASN A 71 3.13 -22.25 -45.43
N PRO A 72 3.69 -22.29 -44.20
CA PRO A 72 5.10 -21.98 -43.97
C PRO A 72 6.02 -23.03 -44.62
N ARG A 73 7.16 -22.58 -45.15
CA ARG A 73 8.24 -23.49 -45.56
C ARG A 73 9.00 -23.99 -44.35
N ASN A 74 9.79 -25.05 -44.52
CA ASN A 74 10.75 -25.48 -43.49
C ASN A 74 11.58 -24.27 -43.02
N THR A 75 11.78 -24.16 -41.72
CA THR A 75 12.49 -23.05 -41.04
C THR A 75 11.77 -21.70 -41.01
N VAL A 76 10.53 -21.60 -41.49
CA VAL A 76 9.71 -20.39 -41.35
C VAL A 76 8.80 -20.50 -40.12
N ALA A 77 8.97 -19.59 -39.16
CA ALA A 77 8.11 -19.49 -37.99
C ALA A 77 6.76 -18.83 -38.32
N VAL A 78 5.69 -19.26 -37.66
CA VAL A 78 4.37 -18.64 -37.71
C VAL A 78 4.11 -17.99 -36.35
N GLU A 79 4.01 -16.66 -36.32
CA GLU A 79 3.76 -15.90 -35.09
C GLU A 79 2.25 -15.67 -34.94
N LEU A 80 1.69 -16.13 -33.83
CA LEU A 80 0.27 -15.97 -33.51
C LEU A 80 0.12 -15.21 -32.18
N TYR A 81 -0.66 -14.14 -32.19
CA TYR A 81 -0.87 -13.29 -31.02
C TYR A 81 -2.16 -13.64 -30.30
N PHE A 82 -2.04 -14.29 -29.13
CA PHE A 82 -3.17 -14.57 -28.26
C PHE A 82 -3.22 -13.57 -27.12
N ARG A 83 -4.22 -12.68 -27.15
CA ARG A 83 -4.54 -11.83 -25.99
C ARG A 83 -5.29 -12.66 -24.96
N GLY A 84 -4.55 -13.28 -24.04
CA GLY A 84 -5.13 -13.89 -22.86
C GLY A 84 -5.50 -12.83 -21.83
N GLU A 85 -6.78 -12.74 -21.47
CA GLU A 85 -7.19 -11.98 -20.29
C GLU A 85 -6.56 -12.61 -19.05
N LYS A 86 -5.78 -11.83 -18.30
CA LYS A 86 -5.21 -12.28 -17.04
C LYS A 86 -6.27 -12.15 -15.96
N THR A 87 -6.92 -13.25 -15.65
CA THR A 87 -7.85 -13.33 -14.53
C THR A 87 -7.08 -13.66 -13.25
N SER A 88 -7.41 -12.97 -12.15
CA SER A 88 -6.89 -13.27 -10.83
C SER A 88 -8.03 -13.63 -9.88
N LYS A 89 -7.80 -14.65 -9.05
CA LYS A 89 -8.73 -15.10 -8.03
C LYS A 89 -8.33 -14.53 -6.69
N VAL A 90 -9.22 -13.77 -6.07
CA VAL A 90 -9.05 -13.31 -4.69
C VAL A 90 -9.34 -14.47 -3.74
N MET A 91 -8.48 -14.68 -2.75
CA MET A 91 -8.57 -15.79 -1.81
C MET A 91 -8.32 -15.31 -0.37
N GLY A 92 -8.80 -16.09 0.60
CA GLY A 92 -8.61 -15.81 2.02
C GLY A 92 -9.53 -14.71 2.55
N SER A 93 -9.02 -13.95 3.51
CA SER A 93 -9.74 -12.85 4.19
C SER A 93 -10.25 -11.77 3.23
N LEU A 94 -9.48 -11.43 2.18
CA LEU A 94 -9.90 -10.47 1.15
C LEU A 94 -11.14 -10.92 0.35
N ALA A 95 -11.47 -12.21 0.37
CA ALA A 95 -12.63 -12.77 -0.33
C ALA A 95 -13.85 -12.95 0.60
N MET A 96 -13.76 -12.55 1.88
CA MET A 96 -14.88 -12.67 2.82
C MET A 96 -15.98 -11.64 2.56
N GLU A 97 -15.62 -10.45 2.11
CA GLU A 97 -16.58 -9.41 1.76
C GLU A 97 -17.00 -9.52 0.28
N THR A 98 -18.29 -9.34 0.02
CA THR A 98 -18.78 -9.25 -1.37
C THR A 98 -18.20 -8.01 -2.06
N PRO A 99 -17.53 -8.15 -3.22
CA PRO A 99 -16.85 -7.05 -3.88
C PRO A 99 -17.84 -6.01 -4.37
N LYS A 100 -17.58 -4.73 -4.08
CA LYS A 100 -18.35 -3.59 -4.60
C LYS A 100 -17.65 -2.95 -5.80
N PRO A 101 -18.38 -2.50 -6.83
CA PRO A 101 -17.79 -1.77 -7.95
C PRO A 101 -17.00 -0.55 -7.47
N GLY A 102 -15.75 -0.40 -7.92
CA GLY A 102 -14.87 0.70 -7.53
C GLY A 102 -14.11 0.52 -6.22
N GLN A 103 -14.33 -0.59 -5.50
CA GLN A 103 -13.55 -0.92 -4.31
C GLN A 103 -12.10 -1.24 -4.70
N LYS A 104 -11.15 -0.49 -4.14
CA LYS A 104 -9.73 -0.78 -4.30
C LYS A 104 -9.37 -2.00 -3.45
N LEU A 105 -8.81 -3.02 -4.09
CA LEU A 105 -8.26 -4.18 -3.41
C LEU A 105 -6.74 -4.04 -3.36
N SER A 106 -6.17 -4.17 -2.17
CA SER A 106 -4.73 -4.21 -1.94
C SER A 106 -4.35 -5.57 -1.37
N GLY A 107 -3.27 -6.15 -1.88
CA GLY A 107 -2.84 -7.48 -1.49
C GLY A 107 -1.59 -7.91 -2.22
N VAL A 108 -1.14 -9.12 -1.90
CA VAL A 108 0.00 -9.77 -2.53
C VAL A 108 -0.50 -10.64 -3.68
N LEU A 109 0.00 -10.39 -4.89
CA LEU A 109 -0.33 -11.19 -6.07
C LEU A 109 0.68 -12.32 -6.23
N VAL A 110 0.21 -13.56 -6.11
CA VAL A 110 1.01 -14.77 -6.27
C VAL A 110 0.70 -15.39 -7.63
N LYS A 111 1.72 -15.52 -8.48
CA LYS A 111 1.61 -16.20 -9.77
C LYS A 111 2.09 -17.65 -9.63
N ARG A 112 1.17 -18.60 -9.88
CA ARG A 112 1.48 -20.03 -10.01
C ARG A 112 1.20 -20.46 -11.45
N ASN A 113 2.25 -20.58 -12.26
CA ASN A 113 2.16 -20.87 -13.69
C ASN A 113 1.31 -19.81 -14.43
N PHE A 114 0.12 -20.18 -14.89
CA PHE A 114 -0.82 -19.29 -15.58
C PHE A 114 -1.94 -18.76 -14.65
N ASN A 115 -2.01 -19.23 -13.41
CA ASN A 115 -3.01 -18.79 -12.44
C ASN A 115 -2.45 -17.67 -11.56
N TYR A 116 -3.27 -16.63 -11.36
CA TYR A 116 -2.96 -15.50 -10.51
C TYR A 116 -3.87 -15.54 -9.28
N HIS A 117 -3.27 -15.51 -8.09
CA HIS A 117 -3.99 -15.50 -6.82
C HIS A 117 -3.68 -14.21 -6.07
N LEU A 118 -4.72 -13.45 -5.71
CA LEU A 118 -4.58 -12.26 -4.89
C LEU A 118 -4.91 -12.63 -3.43
N LEU A 119 -3.95 -12.42 -2.55
CA LEU A 119 -4.00 -12.84 -1.14
C LEU A 119 -3.68 -11.66 -0.21
N ALA A 120 -4.14 -11.77 1.03
CA ALA A 120 -3.76 -10.82 2.07
C ALA A 120 -2.37 -11.20 2.57
N PRO A 121 -1.52 -10.24 2.98
CA PRO A 121 -0.21 -10.55 3.55
C PRO A 121 -0.26 -11.54 4.72
N SER A 122 -1.33 -11.49 5.52
CA SER A 122 -1.59 -12.38 6.66
C SER A 122 -1.94 -13.82 6.28
N ASP A 123 -2.51 -14.04 5.09
CA ASP A 123 -2.95 -15.36 4.62
C ASP A 123 -1.90 -16.04 3.71
N LEU A 124 -0.78 -15.37 3.44
CA LEU A 124 0.24 -15.86 2.54
C LEU A 124 0.77 -17.24 2.96
N SER A 125 1.03 -17.44 4.25
CA SER A 125 1.53 -18.70 4.82
C SER A 125 0.50 -19.84 4.81
N LYS A 126 -0.80 -19.54 4.65
CA LYS A 126 -1.86 -20.56 4.61
C LYS A 126 -2.04 -21.15 3.21
N TYR A 127 -1.83 -20.34 2.18
CA TYR A 127 -2.10 -20.71 0.78
C TYR A 127 -0.82 -20.92 -0.05
N THR A 128 0.32 -20.48 0.48
CA THR A 128 1.63 -20.63 -0.15
C THR A 128 2.67 -21.14 0.83
N ASP A 129 3.70 -21.79 0.30
CA ASP A 129 4.86 -22.24 1.07
C ASP A 129 5.77 -21.08 1.50
N MET A 130 5.34 -19.82 1.24
CA MET A 130 6.06 -18.63 1.65
C MET A 130 5.67 -18.26 3.08
N CYS A 131 6.67 -18.17 3.94
CA CYS A 131 6.51 -17.62 5.28
C CYS A 131 6.86 -16.12 5.27
N MET A 132 6.04 -15.33 5.94
CA MET A 132 6.39 -13.94 6.26
C MET A 132 7.38 -13.93 7.41
N SER A 133 8.63 -13.57 7.14
CA SER A 133 9.65 -13.38 8.16
C SER A 133 9.75 -11.91 8.51
N GLN A 134 9.76 -11.60 9.80
CA GLN A 134 10.10 -10.27 10.31
C GLN A 134 11.51 -10.32 10.87
N ILE A 135 12.33 -9.34 10.53
CA ILE A 135 13.67 -9.19 11.08
C ILE A 135 13.57 -8.27 12.27
N ILE A 136 13.98 -8.75 13.45
CA ILE A 136 14.09 -7.94 14.65
C ILE A 136 15.57 -7.64 14.84
N GLN A 137 15.90 -6.37 14.98
CA GLN A 137 17.24 -5.92 15.32
C GLN A 137 17.29 -5.56 16.80
N ARG A 138 18.38 -5.99 17.43
CA ARG A 138 18.68 -5.71 18.83
C ARG A 138 20.10 -5.19 18.93
N GLN A 139 20.25 -4.01 19.51
CA GLN A 139 21.54 -3.38 19.76
C GLN A 139 21.69 -3.10 21.25
N SER A 140 22.86 -3.38 21.80
CA SER A 140 23.17 -3.11 23.21
C SER A 140 24.34 -2.16 23.29
N ILE A 141 24.13 -1.04 23.99
CA ILE A 141 25.09 0.05 24.12
C ILE A 141 25.38 0.25 25.61
N TYR A 142 26.65 0.46 25.94
CA TYR A 142 27.02 0.85 27.30
C TYR A 142 26.60 2.29 27.56
N PHE A 143 25.95 2.53 28.69
CA PHE A 143 25.38 3.82 29.08
C PHE A 143 25.75 4.13 30.53
N ASN A 144 26.46 5.23 30.76
CA ASN A 144 26.94 5.62 32.09
C ASN A 144 26.31 6.93 32.59
N ALA A 145 25.50 7.60 31.76
CA ALA A 145 24.80 8.83 32.13
C ALA A 145 23.52 8.61 32.95
N SER A 146 22.89 9.71 33.38
CA SER A 146 21.71 9.66 34.22
C SER A 146 20.44 9.36 33.41
N LEU A 147 19.63 8.41 33.91
CA LEU A 147 18.35 8.01 33.31
C LEU A 147 17.35 9.17 33.13
N PRO A 148 17.26 10.16 34.03
CA PRO A 148 16.36 11.29 33.84
C PRO A 148 16.72 12.16 32.62
N ILE A 149 18.02 12.35 32.35
CA ILE A 149 18.50 13.10 31.17
C ILE A 149 18.11 12.35 29.90
N LEU A 150 18.33 11.02 29.88
CA LEU A 150 17.93 10.20 28.75
C LEU A 150 16.41 10.26 28.50
N LYS A 151 15.60 10.11 29.56
CA LYS A 151 14.14 10.23 29.46
C LYS A 151 13.73 11.60 28.92
N HIS A 152 14.40 12.68 29.32
CA HIS A 152 14.11 14.02 28.82
C HIS A 152 14.46 14.17 27.34
N LEU A 153 15.65 13.73 26.91
CA LEU A 153 16.08 13.80 25.50
C LEU A 153 15.19 12.94 24.59
N LEU A 154 14.84 11.73 25.04
CA LEU A 154 13.94 10.86 24.30
C LEU A 154 12.52 11.44 24.22
N ALA A 155 12.04 12.14 25.26
CA ALA A 155 10.75 12.83 25.21
C ALA A 155 10.80 14.06 24.30
N GLN A 156 11.93 14.77 24.27
CA GLN A 156 12.11 15.93 23.40
C GLN A 156 12.13 15.54 21.91
N MET A 157 12.73 14.39 21.58
CA MET A 157 12.75 13.88 20.19
C MET A 157 11.50 13.10 19.79
N GLY A 158 11.03 12.23 20.69
CA GLY A 158 9.98 11.25 20.44
C GLY A 158 8.58 11.66 20.85
N GLY A 159 8.43 12.82 21.49
CA GLY A 159 7.16 13.26 22.06
C GLY A 159 6.73 12.36 23.23
N ASP A 160 5.55 11.74 23.09
CA ASP A 160 5.00 10.85 24.11
C ASP A 160 5.80 9.55 24.21
N LEU A 161 6.48 9.38 25.35
CA LEU A 161 7.14 8.15 25.73
C LEU A 161 6.15 7.19 26.40
N ASP A 162 5.96 6.03 25.79
CA ASP A 162 5.20 4.94 26.40
C ASP A 162 6.10 4.23 27.42
N ILE A 163 6.01 4.64 28.68
CA ILE A 163 6.74 4.01 29.77
C ILE A 163 5.97 2.74 30.18
N ILE A 164 6.49 1.59 29.79
CA ILE A 164 5.89 0.27 30.08
C ILE A 164 6.30 -0.17 31.50
N ASP A 165 7.55 0.08 31.87
CA ASP A 165 8.12 -0.21 33.19
C ASP A 165 9.22 0.82 33.50
N ASP A 166 9.67 0.89 34.75
CA ASP A 166 10.75 1.81 35.17
C ASP A 166 12.04 1.61 34.37
N LYS A 167 12.23 0.38 33.86
CA LYS A 167 13.38 -0.06 33.05
C LYS A 167 13.05 -0.33 31.58
N LYS A 168 11.79 -0.22 31.15
CA LYS A 168 11.39 -0.46 29.76
C LYS A 168 10.50 0.67 29.26
N MET A 169 10.95 1.34 28.21
CA MET A 169 10.20 2.41 27.55
C MET A 169 10.13 2.15 26.05
N ARG A 170 9.08 2.63 25.42
CA ARG A 170 8.89 2.56 23.97
C ARG A 170 8.91 3.96 23.39
N VAL A 171 9.80 4.18 22.42
CA VAL A 171 10.00 5.45 21.73
C VAL A 171 9.43 5.33 20.31
N PHE A 172 8.77 6.39 19.82
CA PHE A 172 8.12 6.42 18.49
C PHE A 172 7.13 5.26 18.25
N LYS A 173 6.59 4.65 19.31
CA LYS A 173 5.71 3.45 19.27
C LYS A 173 6.30 2.20 18.60
N ASN A 174 7.55 2.26 18.11
CA ASN A 174 8.16 1.24 17.26
C ASN A 174 9.50 0.72 17.77
N VAL A 175 10.17 1.46 18.66
CA VAL A 175 11.49 1.10 19.23
C VAL A 175 11.36 0.86 20.73
N ASP A 176 11.65 -0.36 21.17
CA ASP A 176 11.69 -0.72 22.59
C ASP A 176 13.09 -0.46 23.14
N VAL A 177 13.17 0.30 24.24
CA VAL A 177 14.41 0.62 24.95
C VAL A 177 14.33 0.01 26.36
N ILE A 178 15.23 -0.90 26.64
CA ILE A 178 15.34 -1.66 27.89
C ILE A 178 16.64 -1.27 28.58
N ILE A 179 16.56 -0.92 29.85
CA ILE A 179 17.67 -0.38 30.63
C ILE A 179 18.04 -1.37 31.75
N GLU A 180 19.20 -2.00 31.61
CA GLU A 180 19.73 -2.97 32.55
C GLU A 180 21.08 -2.51 33.10
N GLY A 181 21.03 -1.81 34.25
CA GLY A 181 22.23 -1.29 34.91
C GLY A 181 22.91 -0.23 34.06
N LYS A 182 24.08 -0.55 33.51
CA LYS A 182 24.85 0.32 32.61
C LYS A 182 24.75 -0.08 31.13
N ILE A 183 23.80 -0.95 30.79
CA ILE A 183 23.59 -1.37 29.41
C ILE A 183 22.18 -0.96 29.01
N VAL A 184 22.08 -0.21 27.92
CA VAL A 184 20.81 0.08 27.27
C VAL A 184 20.70 -0.81 26.04
N THR A 185 19.69 -1.66 26.05
CA THR A 185 19.31 -2.49 24.91
C THR A 185 18.16 -1.82 24.18
N MET A 186 18.31 -1.63 22.88
CA MET A 186 17.25 -1.19 21.99
C MET A 186 16.86 -2.34 21.05
N GLU A 187 15.57 -2.56 20.87
CA GLU A 187 14.99 -3.62 20.06
C GLU A 187 13.87 -3.06 19.18
N TRP A 188 13.92 -3.34 17.88
CA TRP A 188 12.92 -2.86 16.92
C TRP A 188 12.77 -3.82 15.74
N VAL A 189 11.66 -3.70 15.02
CA VAL A 189 11.46 -4.42 13.75
C VAL A 189 12.20 -3.66 12.64
N ALA A 190 13.18 -4.32 12.02
CA ALA A 190 14.05 -3.73 11.01
C ALA A 190 13.26 -3.36 9.76
N THR A 191 13.07 -2.06 9.57
CA THR A 191 12.42 -1.47 8.40
C THR A 191 13.04 -0.09 8.16
N PRO A 192 13.10 0.43 6.93
CA PRO A 192 13.78 1.70 6.66
C PRO A 192 13.34 2.87 7.55
N VAL A 193 12.05 2.89 7.92
CA VAL A 193 11.48 3.93 8.80
C VAL A 193 11.84 3.67 10.27
N ASN A 194 11.72 2.42 10.74
CA ASN A 194 12.07 2.09 12.13
C ASN A 194 13.57 2.15 12.38
N ASP A 195 14.40 1.85 11.37
CA ASP A 195 15.86 1.96 11.44
C ASP A 195 16.26 3.43 11.61
N MET A 196 15.61 4.35 10.88
CA MET A 196 15.79 5.78 11.08
C MET A 196 15.39 6.23 12.50
N TYR A 197 14.29 5.71 13.04
CA TYR A 197 13.90 6.00 14.43
C TYR A 197 14.88 5.40 15.44
N ALA A 198 15.38 4.20 15.20
CA ALA A 198 16.39 3.55 16.03
C ALA A 198 17.69 4.36 16.02
N ASP A 199 18.16 4.82 14.86
CA ASP A 199 19.34 5.68 14.73
C ASP A 199 19.17 7.00 15.49
N ALA A 200 17.98 7.60 15.46
CA ALA A 200 17.70 8.79 16.26
C ALA A 200 17.79 8.51 17.76
N VAL A 201 17.19 7.41 18.24
CA VAL A 201 17.27 6.97 19.65
C VAL A 201 18.73 6.69 20.06
N LEU A 202 19.50 6.04 19.19
CA LEU A 202 20.92 5.79 19.38
C LEU A 202 21.70 7.11 19.50
N ALA A 203 21.44 8.08 18.63
CA ALA A 203 22.08 9.39 18.69
C ALA A 203 21.79 10.10 20.02
N ALA A 204 20.55 10.06 20.52
CA ALA A 204 20.23 10.62 21.83
C ALA A 204 20.87 9.87 22.99
N LEU A 205 21.00 8.54 22.90
CA LEU A 205 21.72 7.74 23.91
C LEU A 205 23.19 8.17 24.00
N LEU A 206 23.84 8.33 22.85
CA LEU A 206 25.22 8.79 22.77
C LEU A 206 25.34 10.25 23.25
N GLN A 207 24.41 11.13 22.88
CA GLN A 207 24.39 12.51 23.34
C GLN A 207 24.22 12.60 24.86
N ALA A 208 23.33 11.79 25.44
CA ALA A 208 23.12 11.72 26.88
C ALA A 208 24.39 11.25 27.61
N ASP A 209 25.15 10.31 27.05
CA ASP A 209 26.41 9.83 27.61
C ASP A 209 27.52 10.89 27.58
N MET A 210 27.52 11.76 26.56
CA MET A 210 28.45 12.90 26.48
C MET A 210 28.05 14.10 27.36
N MET A 211 26.80 14.17 27.82
CA MET A 211 26.32 15.27 28.66
C MET A 211 26.70 15.05 30.13
N GLU A 212 27.78 15.69 30.57
CA GLU A 212 28.16 15.80 31.99
C GLU A 212 27.30 16.85 32.76
N THR A 213 26.05 17.08 32.37
CA THR A 213 25.21 18.08 33.04
C THR A 213 24.53 17.50 34.28
N PRO A 214 24.61 18.16 35.46
CA PRO A 214 23.91 17.69 36.64
C PRO A 214 22.39 17.79 36.41
N ALA A 215 21.66 16.73 36.76
CA ALA A 215 20.21 16.56 36.57
C ALA A 215 19.30 17.68 37.15
N LYS A 216 19.87 18.71 37.78
CA LYS A 216 19.16 19.85 38.40
C LYS A 216 18.74 20.95 37.43
N ILE A 217 19.13 20.90 36.15
CA ILE A 217 18.85 21.95 35.14
C ILE A 217 17.88 21.47 34.05
N LEU A 218 17.26 20.29 34.18
CA LEU A 218 16.31 19.82 33.18
C LEU A 218 14.98 20.60 33.32
N PRO A 219 14.53 21.33 32.28
CA PRO A 219 13.19 21.90 32.28
C PRO A 219 12.18 20.75 32.36
N ALA A 220 11.24 20.86 33.30
CA ALA A 220 10.16 19.87 33.44
C ALA A 220 9.40 19.76 32.11
N PRO A 221 8.88 18.57 31.75
CA PRO A 221 8.01 18.45 30.59
C PRO A 221 6.82 19.39 30.78
N THR A 222 6.75 20.43 29.97
CA THR A 222 5.67 21.41 29.96
C THR A 222 4.40 20.73 29.47
N LYS A 223 3.75 19.98 30.36
CA LYS A 223 2.31 19.73 30.23
C LYS A 223 1.66 21.10 30.32
N MET A 224 0.86 21.47 29.32
CA MET A 224 0.15 22.74 29.28
C MET A 224 -0.58 22.94 30.61
N ASP A 225 -0.16 23.92 31.40
CA ASP A 225 -0.79 24.19 32.67
C ASP A 225 -2.19 24.73 32.38
N ARG A 226 -3.21 23.96 32.74
CA ARG A 226 -4.62 24.31 32.52
C ARG A 226 -4.98 25.63 33.20
N MET A 227 -4.23 26.03 34.23
CA MET A 227 -4.41 27.30 34.92
C MET A 227 -3.84 28.47 34.08
N HIS A 228 -2.64 28.29 33.52
CA HIS A 228 -2.00 29.27 32.64
C HIS A 228 -2.77 29.49 31.32
N PHE A 229 -3.29 28.42 30.72
CA PHE A 229 -4.15 28.54 29.53
C PHE A 229 -5.42 29.35 29.82
N LYS A 230 -6.03 29.18 30.99
CA LYS A 230 -7.22 29.94 31.40
C LYS A 230 -6.91 31.43 31.60
N GLU A 231 -5.78 31.74 32.23
CA GLU A 231 -5.34 33.13 32.44
C GLU A 231 -5.07 33.84 31.11
N CYS A 232 -4.27 33.26 30.22
CA CYS A 232 -3.99 33.84 28.91
C CYS A 232 -5.26 33.97 28.03
N LEU A 233 -6.20 33.03 28.14
CA LEU A 233 -7.47 33.11 27.42
C LEU A 233 -8.32 34.28 27.91
N ILE A 234 -8.37 34.53 29.23
CA ILE A 234 -9.10 35.67 29.79
C ILE A 234 -8.45 36.98 29.35
N GLU A 235 -7.12 37.12 29.47
CA GLU A 235 -6.40 38.33 29.07
C GLU A 235 -6.61 38.65 27.59
N MET A 236 -6.47 37.65 26.71
CA MET A 236 -6.68 37.84 25.27
C MET A 236 -8.13 38.25 24.94
N LEU A 237 -9.12 37.63 25.58
CA LEU A 237 -10.53 37.98 25.36
C LEU A 237 -10.87 39.37 25.93
N GLN A 238 -10.26 39.77 27.05
CA GLN A 238 -10.39 41.12 27.60
C GLN A 238 -9.75 42.17 26.71
N GLU A 239 -8.59 41.88 26.10
CA GLU A 239 -7.95 42.78 25.14
C GLU A 239 -8.78 42.92 23.85
N MET A 240 -9.38 41.83 23.37
CA MET A 240 -10.17 41.83 22.14
C MET A 240 -11.57 42.46 22.27
N PHE A 241 -12.26 42.24 23.39
CA PHE A 241 -13.67 42.63 23.56
C PHE A 241 -13.92 43.63 24.70
N GLY A 242 -12.88 44.04 25.43
CA GLY A 242 -12.96 44.95 26.57
C GLY A 242 -13.19 44.23 27.92
N GLU A 243 -12.73 44.85 29.00
CA GLU A 243 -12.80 44.28 30.37
C GLU A 243 -14.24 44.03 30.87
N ASP A 244 -15.22 44.78 30.37
CA ASP A 244 -16.63 44.67 30.78
C ASP A 244 -17.36 43.48 30.11
N SER A 245 -16.79 42.94 29.04
CA SER A 245 -17.38 41.89 28.21
C SER A 245 -17.05 40.47 28.69
N VAL A 246 -16.04 40.32 29.55
CA VAL A 246 -15.49 39.03 30.00
C VAL A 246 -15.47 38.95 31.53
N PRO A 247 -16.02 37.90 32.16
CA PRO A 247 -15.98 37.73 33.61
C PRO A 247 -14.54 37.61 34.14
N LYS A 248 -14.14 38.49 35.08
CA LYS A 248 -12.81 38.48 35.70
C LYS A 248 -12.51 37.23 36.54
N ILE A 249 -13.53 36.47 36.95
CA ILE A 249 -13.39 35.26 37.76
C ILE A 249 -14.49 34.26 37.35
N PHE A 250 -14.09 33.06 36.92
CA PHE A 250 -15.01 31.93 36.76
C PHE A 250 -14.42 30.65 37.39
N LYS A 251 -15.24 29.93 38.14
CA LYS A 251 -14.92 28.60 38.67
C LYS A 251 -15.67 27.56 37.83
N GLY A 252 -15.01 27.03 36.79
CA GLY A 252 -15.58 25.99 35.94
C GLY A 252 -14.79 25.71 34.66
N GLU A 253 -15.39 24.93 33.76
CA GLU A 253 -14.91 24.63 32.40
C GLU A 253 -15.69 25.41 31.32
N LYS A 254 -16.65 26.25 31.72
CA LYS A 254 -17.47 27.05 30.81
C LYS A 254 -17.24 28.53 31.06
N LEU A 255 -16.79 29.23 30.03
CA LEU A 255 -16.61 30.68 30.01
C LEU A 255 -17.72 31.30 29.15
N TYR A 256 -18.17 32.50 29.48
CA TYR A 256 -19.13 33.24 28.66
C TYR A 256 -18.59 34.64 28.37
N VAL A 257 -18.75 35.09 27.12
CA VAL A 257 -18.38 36.42 26.65
C VAL A 257 -19.65 37.13 26.21
N THR A 258 -19.86 38.36 26.69
CA THR A 258 -21.03 39.16 26.33
C THR A 258 -20.57 40.42 25.62
N VAL A 259 -20.97 40.59 24.35
CA VAL A 259 -20.65 41.79 23.54
C VAL A 259 -21.98 42.34 23.02
N ASP A 260 -22.28 43.61 23.27
CA ASP A 260 -23.50 44.29 22.79
C ASP A 260 -24.80 43.50 23.00
N ASN A 261 -25.01 43.00 24.22
CA ASN A 261 -26.18 42.19 24.64
C ASN A 261 -26.28 40.78 24.01
N LYS A 262 -25.27 40.33 23.25
CA LYS A 262 -25.19 38.99 22.65
C LYS A 262 -24.21 38.12 23.43
N LYS A 263 -24.57 36.85 23.67
CA LYS A 263 -23.80 35.93 24.54
C LYS A 263 -23.20 34.78 23.75
N ALA A 264 -21.88 34.61 23.87
CA ALA A 264 -21.14 33.45 23.39
C ALA A 264 -20.68 32.59 24.58
N HIS A 265 -20.93 31.28 24.52
CA HIS A 265 -20.52 30.30 25.51
C HIS A 265 -19.35 29.48 24.98
N ILE A 266 -18.24 29.47 25.71
CA ILE A 266 -17.02 28.75 25.38
C ILE A 266 -16.90 27.56 26.33
N ASP A 267 -16.81 26.35 25.78
CA ASP A 267 -16.53 25.13 26.55
C ASP A 267 -15.04 24.78 26.42
N LEU A 268 -14.32 24.79 27.54
CA LEU A 268 -12.87 24.55 27.60
C LEU A 268 -12.52 23.06 27.49
N SER A 269 -13.51 22.16 27.62
CA SER A 269 -13.30 20.72 27.48
C SER A 269 -13.32 20.28 26.02
N THR A 270 -14.16 20.91 25.19
CA THR A 270 -14.30 20.61 23.75
C THR A 270 -13.66 21.66 22.85
N LEU A 271 -13.22 22.79 23.41
CA LEU A 271 -12.76 23.99 22.69
C LEU A 271 -13.82 24.57 21.73
N GLU A 272 -15.10 24.29 21.97
CA GLU A 272 -16.19 24.76 21.12
C GLU A 272 -16.86 26.01 21.70
N VAL A 273 -17.18 26.94 20.81
CA VAL A 273 -17.92 28.16 21.12
C VAL A 273 -19.31 28.07 20.52
N THR A 274 -20.33 28.30 21.34
CA THR A 274 -21.75 28.33 20.94
C THR A 274 -22.34 29.71 21.22
N SER A 275 -22.91 30.34 20.18
CA SER A 275 -23.67 31.59 20.29
C SER A 275 -25.04 31.37 19.68
N LYS A 276 -26.11 31.89 20.30
CA LYS A 276 -27.48 31.78 19.76
C LYS A 276 -27.89 32.98 18.91
N ASP A 277 -27.17 34.09 19.04
CA ASP A 277 -27.62 35.41 18.59
C ASP A 277 -26.70 36.04 17.53
N ASP A 278 -25.51 35.48 17.28
CA ASP A 278 -24.53 36.01 16.31
C ASP A 278 -23.48 34.98 15.86
N ASP A 279 -23.50 34.64 14.57
CA ASP A 279 -22.56 33.72 13.94
C ASP A 279 -21.16 34.33 13.78
N ILE A 280 -21.05 35.67 13.62
CA ILE A 280 -19.77 36.36 13.42
C ILE A 280 -18.98 36.37 14.73
N LEU A 281 -19.67 36.64 15.85
CA LEU A 281 -19.07 36.58 17.18
C LEU A 281 -18.61 35.16 17.50
N GLN A 282 -19.41 34.14 17.17
CA GLN A 282 -19.05 32.75 17.38
C GLN A 282 -17.77 32.36 16.63
N GLN A 283 -17.68 32.68 15.33
CA GLN A 283 -16.49 32.35 14.54
C GLN A 283 -15.25 33.10 15.01
N THR A 284 -15.40 34.35 15.43
CA THR A 284 -14.28 35.18 15.90
C THR A 284 -13.70 34.63 17.20
N VAL A 285 -14.57 34.31 18.17
CA VAL A 285 -14.17 33.75 19.46
C VAL A 285 -13.62 32.32 19.28
N GLN A 286 -14.24 31.50 18.43
CA GLN A 286 -13.74 30.17 18.09
C GLN A 286 -12.32 30.24 17.49
N THR A 287 -12.09 31.15 16.54
CA THR A 287 -10.78 31.34 15.90
C THR A 287 -9.72 31.78 16.92
N ALA A 288 -10.08 32.67 17.84
CA ALA A 288 -9.17 33.15 18.87
C ALA A 288 -8.80 32.03 19.86
N VAL A 289 -9.79 31.25 20.34
CA VAL A 289 -9.59 30.09 21.22
C VAL A 289 -8.69 29.04 20.54
N SER A 290 -8.97 28.71 19.28
CA SER A 290 -8.18 27.74 18.52
C SER A 290 -6.73 28.21 18.28
N LYS A 291 -6.51 29.50 17.96
CA LYS A 291 -5.16 30.05 17.77
C LYS A 291 -4.35 30.09 19.06
N LEU A 292 -4.99 30.45 20.18
CA LEU A 292 -4.35 30.44 21.48
C LEU A 292 -3.97 29.01 21.90
N HIS A 293 -4.87 28.04 21.69
CA HIS A 293 -4.57 26.64 21.94
C HIS A 293 -3.42 26.15 21.08
N GLN A 294 -3.38 26.48 19.78
CA GLN A 294 -2.26 26.10 18.90
C GLN A 294 -0.92 26.74 19.32
N SER A 295 -0.95 27.92 19.95
CA SER A 295 0.26 28.63 20.36
C SER A 295 0.80 28.19 21.72
N LEU A 296 -0.08 27.69 22.61
CA LEU A 296 0.26 27.23 23.96
C LEU A 296 0.36 25.70 24.08
N ALA A 297 -0.26 24.95 23.18
CA ALA A 297 -0.11 23.51 23.15
C ALA A 297 1.31 23.15 22.69
N PRO A 298 1.99 22.21 23.36
CA PRO A 298 3.18 21.60 22.77
C PRO A 298 2.79 21.00 21.40
N PRO A 299 3.72 20.91 20.43
CA PRO A 299 3.46 20.30 19.13
C PRO A 299 3.00 18.86 19.37
N SER A 300 1.69 18.67 19.37
CA SER A 300 1.04 17.39 19.47
C SER A 300 0.44 17.14 18.10
N GLU A 301 0.94 16.08 17.47
CA GLU A 301 0.47 15.60 16.19
C GLU A 301 -1.00 15.23 16.29
N SER A 302 -1.89 16.13 15.86
CA SER A 302 -3.17 15.71 15.33
C SER A 302 -2.98 15.47 13.82
N LEU A 303 -2.69 14.20 13.50
CA LEU A 303 -2.93 13.46 12.24
C LEU A 303 -2.95 14.23 10.91
#